data_AF-A0A357N2N6-F1
#
_entry.id   AF-A0A357N2N6-F1
#
_cell.length_a   1.000
_cell.length_b   1.000
_cell.length_c   1.000
_cell.angle_alpha   90.00
_cell.angle_beta   90.00
_cell.angle_gamma   90.00
#
_symmetry.space_group_name_H-M   'P 1'
#
loop_
_entity.id
_entity.type
_entity.pdbx_description
1 polymer ?
#
loop_
_entity_poly.entity_id
_entity_poly.type
_entity_poly.pdbx_seq_one_letter_code
_entity_poly.pdbx_strand_id
1 'polypeptide(L)'
;MSSDALIRVEGLGKRYDMFAKPVDRLMQLMTDPVRRGLGMAPAKHSKEVWALRGVSFEVPPGEALGVMGRNGSGKSTMLQMLCGTLTPTEGHVQVRGRIAALLELGAGFNPEFT
;
A
#
# COMPACT_ATOMS: atom_id res chain seq x y z
N MET A 1 27.10 12.36 -10.90
CA MET A 1 26.44 11.60 -11.98
C MET A 1 25.33 10.79 -11.33
N SER A 2 24.12 11.35 -11.27
CA SER A 2 22.96 10.63 -10.72
C SER A 2 22.39 9.81 -11.87
N SER A 3 22.51 8.49 -11.81
CA SER A 3 21.76 7.62 -12.71
C SER A 3 20.28 7.95 -12.53
N ASP A 4 19.61 8.24 -13.63
CA ASP A 4 18.25 8.75 -13.62
C ASP A 4 17.28 7.60 -13.35
N ALA A 5 17.02 7.30 -12.07
CA ALA A 5 16.23 6.14 -11.67
C ALA A 5 14.84 6.19 -12.33
N LEU A 6 14.46 5.08 -12.98
CA LEU A 6 13.16 4.93 -13.62
C LEU A 6 12.05 4.75 -12.58
N ILE A 7 12.35 3.99 -11.52
CA ILE A 7 11.50 3.79 -10.36
C ILE A 7 12.31 4.16 -9.13
N ARG A 8 11.74 5.00 -8.26
CA ARG A 8 12.31 5.37 -6.97
C ARG A 8 11.26 5.20 -5.90
N VAL A 9 11.63 4.46 -4.85
CA VAL A 9 10.77 4.13 -3.72
C VAL A 9 11.48 4.58 -2.45
N GLU A 10 10.82 5.38 -1.63
CA GLU A 10 11.39 5.91 -0.40
C GLU A 10 10.42 5.71 0.78
N GLY A 11 10.86 4.91 1.76
CA GLY A 11 10.15 4.71 3.02
C GLY A 11 8.76 4.08 2.87
N LEU A 12 8.54 3.30 1.82
CA LEU A 12 7.22 2.82 1.44
C LEU A 12 6.66 1.85 2.50
N GLY A 13 5.43 2.10 2.92
CA GLY A 13 4.73 1.26 3.86
C GLY A 13 3.23 1.24 3.65
N LYS A 14 2.63 0.08 3.92
CA LYS A 14 1.17 -0.08 3.93
C LYS A 14 0.71 -0.71 5.23
N ARG A 15 -0.17 0.01 5.92
CA ARG A 15 -0.87 -0.40 7.13
C ARG A 15 -2.35 -0.66 6.82
N TYR A 16 -2.89 -1.70 7.44
CA TYR A 16 -4.30 -2.02 7.46
C TYR A 16 -4.82 -1.98 8.90
N ASP A 17 -5.99 -1.40 9.08
CA ASP A 17 -6.74 -1.43 10.35
C ASP A 17 -7.69 -2.62 10.35
N MET A 18 -7.36 -3.64 11.13
CA MET A 18 -8.22 -4.80 11.33
C MET A 18 -9.14 -4.60 12.53
N PHE A 19 -10.45 -4.69 12.28
CA PHE A 19 -11.50 -4.60 13.29
C PHE A 19 -12.01 -6.00 13.58
N ALA A 20 -12.23 -6.33 14.86
CA ALA A 20 -12.77 -7.65 15.22
C ALA A 20 -14.22 -7.81 14.76
N LYS A 21 -15.02 -6.73 14.87
CA LYS A 21 -16.42 -6.70 14.41
C LYS A 21 -16.69 -5.46 13.55
N PRO A 22 -17.60 -5.52 12.58
CA PRO A 22 -18.04 -4.34 11.82
C PRO A 22 -18.58 -3.21 12.70
N VAL A 23 -19.25 -3.56 13.81
CA VAL A 23 -19.77 -2.61 14.80
C VAL A 23 -18.64 -1.79 15.43
N ASP A 24 -17.46 -2.37 15.64
CA ASP A 24 -16.32 -1.66 16.23
C ASP A 24 -15.83 -0.52 15.34
N ARG A 25 -15.86 -0.73 14.01
CA ARG A 25 -15.55 0.31 13.02
C ARG A 25 -16.56 1.46 13.09
N LEU A 26 -17.85 1.14 13.19
CA LEU A 26 -18.90 2.16 13.31
C LEU A 26 -18.77 2.96 14.61
N MET A 27 -18.57 2.28 15.74
CA MET A 27 -18.39 2.93 17.05
C MET A 27 -17.17 3.85 17.06
N GLN A 28 -16.06 3.44 16.43
CA GLN A 28 -14.88 4.29 16.32
C GLN A 28 -15.15 5.56 15.49
N LEU A 29 -15.85 5.44 14.35
CA LEU A 29 -16.21 6.60 13.53
C LEU A 29 -17.10 7.62 14.25
N MET A 30 -18.03 7.16 15.10
CA MET A 30 -18.92 8.05 15.87
C MET A 30 -18.23 8.69 17.08
N THR A 31 -17.33 7.95 17.74
CA THR A 31 -16.71 8.41 18.99
C THR A 31 -15.47 9.27 18.78
N ASP A 32 -14.69 9.06 17.70
CA ASP A 32 -13.44 9.77 17.46
C ASP A 32 -13.59 11.31 17.36
N PRO A 33 -14.60 11.88 16.65
CA PRO A 33 -14.79 13.34 16.61
C PRO A 33 -15.11 13.95 17.97
N VAL A 34 -15.97 13.29 18.75
CA VAL A 34 -16.38 13.75 20.09
C VAL A 34 -15.20 13.70 21.06
N ARG A 35 -14.45 12.59 21.06
CA ARG A 35 -13.28 12.41 21.92
C ARG A 35 -12.17 13.42 21.60
N ARG A 36 -11.92 13.68 20.30
CA ARG A 36 -10.99 14.74 19.87
C ARG A 36 -11.44 16.13 20.35
N GLY A 37 -12.74 16.43 20.26
CA GLY A 37 -13.31 17.68 20.78
C GLY A 37 -13.15 17.85 22.29
N LEU A 38 -13.09 16.74 23.04
CA LEU A 38 -12.83 16.71 24.48
C LEU A 38 -11.35 16.63 24.86
N GLY A 39 -10.42 16.75 23.89
CA GLY A 39 -8.98 16.60 24.14
C GLY A 39 -8.53 15.18 24.51
N MET A 40 -9.40 14.18 24.31
CA MET A 40 -9.10 12.78 24.58
C MET A 40 -8.53 12.08 23.35
N ALA A 41 -7.64 11.11 23.59
CA ALA A 41 -7.12 10.25 22.53
C ALA A 41 -8.26 9.44 21.86
N PRO A 42 -8.18 9.19 20.54
CA PRO A 42 -9.18 8.39 19.80
C PRO A 42 -9.29 6.97 20.35
N ALA A 43 -10.45 6.34 20.16
CA ALA A 43 -10.70 5.02 20.70
C ALA A 43 -10.07 3.96 19.78
N LYS A 44 -8.98 3.33 20.24
CA LYS A 44 -8.25 2.34 19.43
C LYS A 44 -8.98 0.99 19.45
N HIS A 45 -9.98 0.86 18.60
CA HIS A 45 -10.73 -0.39 18.40
C HIS A 45 -10.18 -1.24 17.24
N SER A 46 -9.20 -0.72 16.48
CA SER A 46 -8.50 -1.47 15.43
C SER A 46 -7.17 -2.03 15.90
N LYS A 47 -6.84 -3.24 15.43
CA LYS A 47 -5.48 -3.77 15.42
C LYS A 47 -4.79 -3.34 14.14
N GLU A 48 -3.69 -2.63 14.28
CA GLU A 48 -2.85 -2.25 13.15
C GLU A 48 -2.02 -3.44 12.66
N VAL A 49 -2.08 -3.72 11.36
CA VAL A 49 -1.23 -4.72 10.71
C VAL A 49 -0.51 -4.10 9.52
N TRP A 50 0.80 -4.26 9.50
CA TRP A 50 1.66 -3.79 8.42
C TRP A 50 1.88 -4.92 7.42
N ALA A 51 1.55 -4.66 6.15
CA ALA A 51 1.88 -5.57 5.07
C ALA A 51 3.37 -5.48 4.70
N LEU A 52 3.89 -4.25 4.67
CA LEU A 52 5.32 -3.92 4.60
C LEU A 52 5.53 -2.52 5.18
N ARG A 53 6.76 -2.22 5.60
CA ARG A 53 7.10 -0.93 6.21
C ARG A 53 8.54 -0.52 5.93
N GLY A 54 8.77 0.74 5.60
CA GLY A 54 10.12 1.31 5.45
C GLY A 54 10.92 0.77 4.26
N VAL A 55 10.26 0.37 3.18
CA VAL A 55 10.94 -0.15 1.98
C VAL A 55 11.48 1.00 1.13
N SER A 56 12.77 0.98 0.83
CA SER A 56 13.41 1.97 -0.05
C SER A 56 14.32 1.27 -1.07
N PHE A 57 14.19 1.62 -2.34
CA PHE A 57 15.05 1.14 -3.42
C PHE A 57 14.91 2.01 -4.67
N GLU A 58 15.85 1.88 -5.59
CA GLU A 58 15.83 2.51 -6.91
C GLU A 58 16.03 1.45 -7.99
N VAL A 59 15.35 1.62 -9.13
CA VAL A 59 15.52 0.78 -10.31
C VAL A 59 15.92 1.68 -11.48
N PRO A 60 17.20 1.62 -11.90
CA PRO A 60 17.68 2.29 -13.10
C PRO A 60 17.05 1.74 -14.40
N PRO A 61 17.12 2.50 -15.50
CA PRO A 61 16.70 2.01 -16.81
C PRO A 61 17.50 0.78 -17.24
N GLY A 62 16.82 -0.24 -17.78
CA GLY A 62 17.45 -1.47 -18.26
C GLY A 62 17.80 -2.48 -17.18
N GLU A 63 17.53 -2.19 -15.90
CA GLU A 63 17.74 -3.13 -14.80
C GLU A 63 16.50 -3.94 -14.46
N ALA A 64 16.72 -5.16 -13.95
CA ALA A 64 15.68 -6.05 -13.47
C ALA A 64 15.77 -6.19 -11.94
N LEU A 65 14.67 -5.90 -11.25
CA LEU A 65 14.57 -6.08 -9.79
C LEU A 65 13.78 -7.35 -9.46
N GLY A 66 14.43 -8.30 -8.79
CA GLY A 66 13.78 -9.48 -8.23
C GLY A 66 13.25 -9.22 -6.81
N VAL A 67 11.96 -9.45 -6.57
CA VAL A 67 11.34 -9.31 -5.24
C VAL A 67 10.99 -10.68 -4.68
N MET A 68 11.64 -11.07 -3.58
CA MET A 68 11.48 -12.39 -2.94
C MET A 68 11.10 -12.27 -1.47
N GLY A 69 10.39 -13.27 -0.95
CA GLY A 69 9.95 -13.32 0.45
C GLY A 69 8.78 -14.27 0.66
N ARG A 70 8.52 -14.64 1.92
CA ARG A 70 7.44 -15.57 2.30
C ARG A 70 6.05 -15.05 1.90
N ASN A 71 5.05 -15.92 1.85
CA ASN A 71 3.65 -15.50 1.70
C ASN A 71 3.25 -14.57 2.86
N GLY A 72 2.51 -13.50 2.56
CA GLY A 72 2.14 -12.47 3.53
C GLY A 72 3.20 -11.39 3.82
N SER A 73 4.38 -11.44 3.21
CA SER A 73 5.44 -10.42 3.37
C SER A 73 5.18 -9.06 2.69
N GLY A 74 4.01 -8.87 2.08
CA GLY A 74 3.64 -7.60 1.43
C GLY A 74 4.09 -7.43 -0.01
N LYS A 75 4.68 -8.44 -0.67
CA LYS A 75 5.14 -8.34 -2.08
C LYS A 75 4.07 -7.84 -3.05
N SER A 76 2.90 -8.49 -3.06
CA SER A 76 1.79 -8.06 -3.94
C SER A 76 1.29 -6.66 -3.57
N THR A 77 1.22 -6.34 -2.28
CA THR A 77 0.88 -4.99 -1.80
C THR A 77 1.87 -3.94 -2.27
N MET A 78 3.16 -4.24 -2.29
CA MET A 78 4.20 -3.36 -2.83
C MET A 78 4.01 -3.16 -4.34
N LEU A 79 3.79 -4.24 -5.09
CA LEU A 79 3.54 -4.16 -6.53
C LEU A 79 2.29 -3.33 -6.86
N GLN A 80 1.21 -3.48 -6.08
CA GLN A 80 0.00 -2.66 -6.22
C GLN A 80 0.26 -1.18 -5.97
N MET A 81 1.09 -0.85 -4.97
CA MET A 81 1.51 0.54 -4.73
C MET A 81 2.37 1.09 -5.86
N LEU A 82 3.27 0.29 -6.42
CA LEU A 82 4.05 0.67 -7.60
C LEU A 82 3.16 0.92 -8.82
N CYS A 83 2.15 0.07 -9.03
CA CYS A 83 1.19 0.20 -10.13
C CYS A 83 0.19 1.34 -9.93
N GLY A 84 0.16 1.98 -8.75
CA GLY A 84 -0.79 3.02 -8.41
C GLY A 84 -2.21 2.52 -8.12
N THR A 85 -2.44 1.20 -8.05
CA THR A 85 -3.75 0.63 -7.69
C THR A 85 -4.01 0.65 -6.18
N LEU A 86 -2.96 0.89 -5.38
CA LEU A 86 -3.06 1.02 -3.94
C LEU A 86 -2.28 2.25 -3.44
N THR A 87 -2.92 3.11 -2.65
CA THR A 87 -2.25 4.25 -2.03
C THR A 87 -1.41 3.81 -0.83
N PRO A 88 -0.14 4.24 -0.70
CA PRO A 88 0.68 3.96 0.48
C PRO A 88 0.11 4.61 1.74
N THR A 89 0.41 4.02 2.90
CA THR A 89 0.15 4.65 4.20
C THR A 89 1.27 5.63 4.55
N GLU A 90 2.51 5.26 4.23
CA GLU A 90 3.69 6.09 4.42
C GLU A 90 4.66 5.90 3.25
N GLY A 91 5.55 6.88 3.08
CA GLY A 91 6.51 6.91 1.98
C GLY A 91 5.89 7.32 0.66
N HIS A 92 6.69 7.23 -0.40
CA HIS A 92 6.25 7.62 -1.74
C HIS A 92 6.94 6.80 -2.83
N VAL A 93 6.30 6.76 -4.00
CA VAL A 93 6.79 6.10 -5.21
C VAL A 93 6.86 7.14 -6.31
N GLN A 94 8.00 7.25 -6.98
CA GLN A 94 8.18 8.05 -8.19
C GLN A 94 8.47 7.10 -9.36
N VAL A 95 7.74 7.28 -10.45
CA VAL A 95 7.87 6.47 -11.66
C VAL A 95 7.98 7.39 -12.85
N ARG A 96 9.00 7.18 -13.67
CA ARG A 96 9.18 7.89 -14.94
C ARG A 96 8.72 6.99 -16.08
N GLY A 97 7.51 7.24 -16.56
CA GLY A 97 6.88 6.44 -17.61
C GLY A 97 5.62 5.74 -17.13
N ARG A 98 5.34 4.55 -17.68
CA ARG A 98 4.12 3.77 -17.38
C ARG A 98 4.51 2.39 -16.86
N ILE A 99 3.82 1.93 -15.81
CA ILE A 99 3.92 0.55 -15.33
C ILE A 99 2.77 -0.27 -15.93
N ALA A 100 3.12 -1.38 -16.58
CA ALA A 100 2.16 -2.36 -17.07
C ALA A 100 2.11 -3.55 -16.11
N ALA A 101 0.99 -3.70 -15.40
CA ALA A 101 0.79 -4.77 -14.43
C ALA A 101 0.30 -6.05 -15.12
N LEU A 102 1.22 -6.88 -15.61
CA LEU A 102 0.88 -8.12 -16.32
C LEU A 102 -0.01 -9.07 -15.50
N LEU A 103 0.23 -9.16 -14.19
CA LEU A 103 -0.50 -10.06 -13.29
C LEU A 103 -1.86 -9.50 -12.83
N GLU A 104 -2.07 -8.18 -12.84
CA GLU A 104 -3.38 -7.59 -12.50
C GLU A 104 -4.31 -7.48 -13.71
N LEU A 105 -3.80 -7.57 -14.94
CA LEU A 105 -4.62 -7.51 -16.16
C LEU A 105 -5.70 -8.60 -16.21
N GLY A 106 -5.48 -9.77 -15.59
CA GLY A 106 -6.47 -10.85 -15.52
C GLY A 106 -7.79 -10.48 -14.81
N ALA A 107 -7.78 -9.51 -13.90
CA ALA A 107 -8.96 -9.11 -13.13
C ALA A 107 -9.88 -8.11 -13.86
N GLY A 108 -9.49 -7.65 -15.05
CA GLY A 108 -10.22 -6.66 -15.84
C GLY A 108 -10.74 -7.16 -17.20
N PHE A 109 -10.45 -8.41 -17.58
CA PHE A 109 -11.02 -9.01 -18.79
C PHE A 109 -12.46 -9.44 -18.53
N ASN A 110 -13.38 -9.04 -19.40
CA ASN A 110 -14.75 -9.54 -19.36
C ASN A 110 -14.76 -10.98 -19.93
N PRO A 111 -15.18 -11.99 -19.15
CA PRO A 111 -15.25 -13.37 -19.62
C PRO A 111 -16.20 -13.57 -20.81
N GLU A 112 -17.13 -12.64 -21.06
CA GLU A 112 -18.05 -12.72 -22.20
C GLU A 112 -17.47 -12.18 -23.53
N PHE A 113 -16.24 -11.64 -23.54
CA PHE A 113 -15.55 -11.21 -24.77
C PHE A 113 -14.42 -12.17 -25.20
N THR A 114 -14.54 -13.46 -24.89
CA THR A 114 -13.69 -14.55 -25.39
C THR A 114 -14.54 -15.55 -26.16
#